data_AF-A0A7S1MND6-F1
#
_entry.id   AF-A0A7S1MND6-F1
#
_cell.length_a   1.000
_cell.length_b   1.000
_cell.length_c   1.000
_cell.angle_alpha   90.00
_cell.angle_beta   90.00
_cell.angle_gamma   90.00
#
_symmetry.space_group_name_H-M   'P 1'
#
loop_
_entity.id
_entity.type
_entity.pdbx_description
1 polymer ?
#
loop_
_entity_poly.entity_id
_entity_poly.type
_entity_poly.pdbx_seq_one_letter_code
_entity_poly.pdbx_strand_id
1 'polypeptide(L)'
;CDIIEEASKIPIAMPTMVAVPPVLVLAIIPVAVFSVFMAALIYTSAHLDHEQAPVINDGSTPAPAGTTAPNTDTAETATFVGDHWRVWAQIFNVFVFLWTFGFIHAIGFMVISFCGVFWYWSRPGDDKDPQQGVLDALSLTARNHLGSLALGSMIIAIIQTIRVVILAFERHAREYIEKSDALKCLVCCLNCCLAYFDRFVQFINKNAYVVQCITGEGF
;
A
#
# COMPACT_ATOMS: atom_id res chain seq x y z
N CYS A 1 -1.35 37.40 1.39
CA CYS A 1 -2.00 37.06 0.10
C CYS A 1 -0.97 36.77 -0.98
N ASP A 2 0.17 37.44 -0.94
CA ASP A 2 1.24 37.40 -1.94
C ASP A 2 1.77 35.98 -2.23
N ILE A 3 1.89 35.12 -1.21
CA ILE A 3 2.32 33.72 -1.39
C ILE A 3 1.32 32.91 -2.22
N ILE A 4 0.01 33.13 -2.02
CA ILE A 4 -1.04 32.41 -2.76
C ILE A 4 -1.11 32.91 -4.20
N GLU A 5 -0.92 34.23 -4.38
CA GLU A 5 -0.85 34.84 -5.71
C GLU A 5 0.34 34.29 -6.50
N GLU A 6 1.52 34.16 -5.88
CA GLU A 6 2.71 33.64 -6.55
C GLU A 6 2.59 32.14 -6.84
N ALA A 7 2.01 31.36 -5.90
CA ALA A 7 1.73 29.95 -6.12
C ALA A 7 0.75 29.71 -7.30
N SER A 8 -0.18 30.63 -7.54
CA SER A 8 -1.16 30.51 -8.64
C SER A 8 -0.55 30.69 -10.03
N LYS A 9 0.62 31.34 -10.13
CA LYS A 9 1.32 31.58 -11.40
C LYS A 9 2.07 30.34 -11.89
N ILE A 10 2.45 29.43 -11.00
CA ILE A 10 3.21 28.21 -11.28
C ILE A 10 2.54 27.32 -12.34
N PRO A 11 1.26 26.90 -12.20
CA PRO A 11 0.61 26.03 -13.19
C PRO A 11 0.38 26.72 -14.55
N ILE A 12 0.34 28.05 -14.58
CA ILE A 12 0.22 28.83 -15.81
C ILE A 12 1.58 28.86 -16.54
N ALA A 13 2.69 28.95 -15.80
CA ALA A 13 4.03 28.96 -16.35
C ALA A 13 4.54 27.57 -16.78
N MET A 14 4.07 26.49 -16.13
CA MET A 14 4.43 25.11 -16.45
C MET A 14 3.16 24.24 -16.61
N PRO A 15 2.51 24.28 -17.78
CA PRO A 15 1.26 23.54 -18.01
C PRO A 15 1.39 22.02 -17.84
N THR A 16 2.61 21.49 -17.94
CA THR A 16 2.95 20.07 -17.70
C THR A 16 2.74 19.61 -16.26
N MET A 17 2.78 20.49 -15.26
CA MET A 17 2.51 20.14 -13.86
C MET A 17 1.05 19.72 -13.63
N VAL A 18 0.11 20.25 -14.43
CA VAL A 18 -1.31 19.89 -14.36
C VAL A 18 -1.56 18.47 -14.85
N ALA A 19 -0.67 17.94 -15.70
CA ALA A 19 -0.74 16.56 -16.19
C ALA A 19 -0.18 15.53 -15.19
N VAL A 20 0.54 15.95 -14.14
CA VAL A 20 1.16 15.03 -13.17
C VAL A 20 0.11 14.20 -12.42
N PRO A 21 -0.94 14.75 -11.79
CA PRO A 21 -1.92 13.93 -11.07
C PRO A 21 -2.65 12.90 -11.95
N PRO A 22 -3.11 13.22 -13.18
CA PRO A 22 -3.64 12.21 -14.11
C PRO A 22 -2.64 11.11 -14.45
N VAL A 23 -1.36 11.45 -14.68
CA VAL A 23 -0.31 10.45 -14.97
C VAL A 23 -0.10 9.50 -13.79
N LEU A 24 -0.13 10.01 -12.55
CA LEU A 24 -0.05 9.16 -11.36
C LEU A 24 -1.23 8.19 -11.27
N VAL A 25 -2.45 8.66 -11.56
CA VAL A 25 -3.64 7.80 -11.57
C VAL A 25 -3.51 6.70 -12.63
N LEU A 26 -3.06 7.05 -13.84
CA LEU A 26 -2.81 6.06 -14.89
C LEU A 26 -1.74 5.03 -14.51
N ALA A 27 -0.72 5.43 -13.75
CA ALA A 27 0.30 4.52 -13.24
C ALA A 27 -0.23 3.56 -12.15
N ILE A 28 -1.25 3.97 -11.39
CA ILE A 28 -1.85 3.16 -10.32
C ILE A 28 -2.80 2.08 -10.85
N ILE A 29 -3.53 2.35 -11.95
CA ILE A 29 -4.50 1.42 -12.54
C ILE A 29 -3.91 0.02 -12.80
N PRO A 30 -2.79 -0.16 -13.52
CA PRO A 30 -2.25 -1.50 -13.79
C PRO A 30 -1.81 -2.22 -12.51
N VAL A 31 -1.30 -1.49 -11.52
CA VAL A 31 -0.93 -2.04 -10.21
C VAL A 31 -2.17 -2.53 -9.46
N ALA A 32 -3.25 -1.76 -9.47
CA ALA A 32 -4.52 -2.16 -8.88
C ALA A 32 -5.11 -3.39 -9.57
N VAL A 33 -5.11 -3.41 -10.91
CA VAL A 33 -5.57 -4.57 -11.69
C VAL A 33 -4.75 -5.82 -11.36
N PHE A 34 -3.42 -5.71 -11.32
CA PHE A 34 -2.54 -6.81 -10.96
C PHE A 34 -2.80 -7.30 -9.52
N SER A 35 -2.97 -6.39 -8.56
CA SER A 35 -3.28 -6.74 -7.18
C SER A 35 -4.62 -7.47 -7.05
N VAL A 36 -5.66 -7.00 -7.75
CA VAL A 36 -6.99 -7.66 -7.78
C VAL A 36 -6.90 -9.03 -8.44
N PHE A 37 -6.18 -9.15 -9.55
CA PHE A 37 -5.95 -10.43 -10.21
C PHE A 37 -5.27 -11.43 -9.26
N MET A 38 -4.20 -11.02 -8.58
CA MET A 38 -3.51 -11.86 -7.59
C MET A 38 -4.44 -12.25 -6.42
N ALA A 39 -5.26 -11.32 -5.93
CA ALA A 39 -6.23 -11.62 -4.88
C ALA A 39 -7.28 -12.65 -5.35
N ALA A 40 -7.76 -12.53 -6.60
CA ALA A 40 -8.72 -13.45 -7.19
C ALA A 40 -8.12 -14.85 -7.41
N LEU A 41 -6.85 -14.96 -7.81
CA LEU A 41 -6.17 -16.25 -7.92
C LEU A 41 -6.07 -16.97 -6.56
N ILE A 42 -5.68 -16.25 -5.51
CA ILE A 42 -5.59 -16.81 -4.15
C ILE A 42 -6.99 -17.16 -3.61
N TYR A 43 -8.04 -16.44 -4.00
CA TYR A 43 -9.41 -16.81 -3.67
C TYR A 43 -9.88 -18.05 -4.42
N THR A 44 -9.61 -18.13 -5.72
CA THR A 44 -10.02 -19.27 -6.58
C THR A 44 -9.35 -20.55 -6.12
N SER A 45 -8.09 -20.49 -5.65
CA SER A 45 -7.41 -21.67 -5.10
C SER A 45 -8.15 -22.27 -3.89
N ALA A 46 -8.89 -21.48 -3.08
CA ALA A 46 -9.75 -22.03 -2.01
C ALA A 46 -10.77 -23.01 -2.54
N HIS A 47 -11.40 -22.60 -3.64
CA HIS A 47 -12.59 -23.25 -4.11
C HIS A 47 -12.21 -24.58 -4.76
N LEU A 48 -11.06 -24.62 -5.44
CA LEU A 48 -10.53 -25.85 -6.03
C LEU A 48 -10.18 -26.88 -4.95
N ASP A 49 -9.59 -26.45 -3.83
CA ASP A 49 -9.25 -27.36 -2.73
C ASP A 49 -10.50 -27.97 -2.06
N HIS A 50 -11.58 -27.19 -1.91
CA HIS A 50 -12.85 -27.70 -1.38
C HIS A 50 -13.56 -28.68 -2.34
N GLU A 51 -13.38 -28.53 -3.66
CA GLU A 51 -14.01 -29.38 -4.66
C GLU A 51 -13.23 -30.68 -4.92
N GLN A 52 -11.90 -30.66 -4.74
CA GLN A 52 -11.03 -31.84 -4.83
C GLN A 52 -10.97 -32.68 -3.55
N ALA A 53 -11.59 -32.23 -2.45
CA ALA A 53 -11.62 -32.98 -1.20
C ALA A 53 -12.17 -34.39 -1.47
N PRO A 54 -11.40 -35.47 -1.19
CA PRO A 54 -11.82 -36.81 -1.54
C PRO A 54 -13.12 -37.12 -0.80
N VAL A 55 -14.20 -37.35 -1.56
CA VAL A 55 -15.40 -38.02 -1.06
C VAL A 55 -14.93 -39.39 -0.58
N ILE A 56 -14.75 -39.55 0.73
CA ILE A 56 -14.66 -40.87 1.34
C ILE A 56 -16.00 -41.52 1.04
N ASN A 57 -15.99 -42.39 0.03
CA ASN A 57 -17.11 -43.22 -0.31
C ASN A 57 -17.34 -44.11 0.91
N ASP A 58 -18.42 -43.86 1.67
CA ASP A 58 -18.95 -44.79 2.67
C ASP A 58 -19.47 -46.05 1.96
N GLY A 59 -18.54 -46.79 1.37
CA GLY A 59 -18.74 -48.10 0.78
C GLY A 59 -18.63 -49.14 1.89
N SER A 60 -19.77 -49.48 2.46
CA SER A 60 -20.00 -50.64 3.33
C SER A 60 -19.07 -51.83 3.00
N THR A 61 -18.07 -52.07 3.84
CA THR A 61 -17.39 -53.38 3.92
C THR A 61 -17.03 -53.65 5.39
N PRO A 62 -17.51 -54.73 6.03
CA PRO A 62 -17.15 -55.02 7.41
C PRO A 62 -15.70 -55.49 7.46
N ALA A 63 -14.82 -54.68 8.04
CA ALA A 63 -13.42 -55.02 8.25
C ALA A 63 -13.26 -56.05 9.40
N PRO A 64 -12.39 -57.07 9.27
CA PRO A 64 -12.02 -57.90 10.40
C PRO A 64 -11.05 -57.14 11.31
N ALA A 65 -11.21 -57.36 12.61
CA ALA A 65 -10.41 -56.74 13.66
C ALA A 65 -8.91 -57.06 13.52
N GLY A 66 -8.09 -56.02 13.59
CA GLY A 66 -6.66 -56.13 13.85
C GLY A 66 -5.77 -55.65 12.72
N THR A 67 -5.50 -54.34 12.67
CA THR A 67 -4.17 -53.74 12.46
C THR A 67 -4.28 -52.26 12.84
N THR A 68 -3.37 -51.79 13.67
CA THR A 68 -3.27 -50.43 14.20
C THR A 68 -3.26 -49.41 13.07
N ALA A 69 -4.27 -48.53 13.04
CA ALA A 69 -4.42 -47.50 12.03
C ALA A 69 -3.32 -46.43 12.16
N PRO A 70 -2.63 -46.04 11.08
CA PRO A 70 -1.81 -44.85 11.06
C PRO A 70 -2.68 -43.64 10.65
N ASN A 71 -2.71 -42.64 11.55
CA ASN A 71 -2.81 -41.20 11.28
C ASN A 71 -4.19 -40.57 10.96
N THR A 72 -4.85 -40.07 12.01
CA THR A 72 -5.80 -38.94 11.91
C THR A 72 -5.07 -37.60 12.08
N ASP A 73 -3.97 -37.57 12.84
CA ASP A 73 -3.23 -36.34 13.18
C ASP A 73 -2.45 -35.74 12.00
N THR A 74 -2.00 -36.54 11.02
CA THR A 74 -1.28 -36.02 9.84
C THR A 74 -2.19 -35.41 8.78
N ALA A 75 -3.46 -35.83 8.72
CA ALA A 75 -4.44 -35.23 7.83
C ALA A 75 -4.86 -33.84 8.35
N GLU A 76 -5.08 -33.72 9.66
CA GLU A 76 -5.46 -32.47 10.33
C GLU A 76 -4.30 -31.45 10.34
N THR A 77 -3.05 -31.91 10.49
CA THR A 77 -1.87 -31.03 10.37
C THR A 77 -1.57 -30.61 8.91
N ALA A 78 -1.85 -31.45 7.91
CA ALA A 78 -1.69 -31.07 6.51
C ALA A 78 -2.71 -30.00 6.07
N THR A 79 -3.95 -30.06 6.56
CA THR A 79 -4.96 -29.02 6.34
C THR A 79 -4.64 -27.73 7.11
N PHE A 80 -4.17 -27.83 8.35
CA PHE A 80 -3.82 -26.66 9.18
C PHE A 80 -2.64 -25.85 8.61
N VAL A 81 -1.64 -26.49 8.00
CA VAL A 81 -0.51 -25.80 7.34
C VAL A 81 -0.93 -25.17 5.99
N GLY A 82 -1.95 -25.71 5.32
CA GLY A 82 -2.45 -25.24 4.02
C GLY A 82 -3.28 -23.95 4.08
N ASP A 83 -3.88 -23.60 5.22
CA ASP A 83 -4.79 -22.45 5.30
C ASP A 83 -4.09 -21.12 5.61
N HIS A 84 -3.01 -21.14 6.39
CA HIS A 84 -2.37 -19.90 6.86
C HIS A 84 -1.62 -19.14 5.76
N TRP A 85 -1.00 -19.83 4.79
CA TRP A 85 -0.20 -19.16 3.75
C TRP A 85 -1.04 -18.19 2.91
N ARG A 86 -2.34 -18.47 2.75
CA ARG A 86 -3.28 -17.70 1.94
C ARG A 86 -3.58 -16.36 2.60
N VAL A 87 -3.77 -16.36 3.92
CA VAL A 87 -3.95 -15.14 4.71
C VAL A 87 -2.68 -14.28 4.64
N TRP A 88 -1.51 -14.88 4.83
CA TRP A 88 -0.23 -14.16 4.71
C TRP A 88 -0.01 -13.60 3.30
N ALA A 89 -0.33 -14.36 2.25
CA ALA A 89 -0.22 -13.92 0.87
C ALA A 89 -1.17 -12.76 0.55
N GLN A 90 -2.40 -12.78 1.08
CA GLN A 90 -3.35 -11.67 0.92
C GLN A 90 -2.89 -10.41 1.66
N ILE A 91 -2.42 -10.55 2.91
CA ILE A 91 -1.87 -9.43 3.68
C ILE A 91 -0.66 -8.82 2.93
N PHE A 92 0.22 -9.67 2.40
CA PHE A 92 1.37 -9.22 1.63
C PHE A 92 0.96 -8.51 0.33
N ASN A 93 -0.04 -9.02 -0.40
CA ASN A 93 -0.57 -8.36 -1.60
C ASN A 93 -1.13 -6.97 -1.29
N VAL A 94 -1.93 -6.84 -0.22
CA VAL A 94 -2.46 -5.55 0.24
C VAL A 94 -1.32 -4.62 0.66
N PHE A 95 -0.31 -5.12 1.39
CA PHE A 95 0.85 -4.35 1.78
C PHE A 95 1.62 -3.80 0.56
N VAL A 96 1.92 -4.65 -0.43
CA VAL A 96 2.62 -4.24 -1.66
C VAL A 96 1.79 -3.24 -2.46
N PHE A 97 0.47 -3.42 -2.53
CA PHE A 97 -0.44 -2.46 -3.16
C PHE A 97 -0.41 -1.09 -2.46
N LEU A 98 -0.54 -1.06 -1.13
CA LEU A 98 -0.49 0.19 -0.36
C LEU A 98 0.88 0.86 -0.45
N TRP A 99 1.96 0.07 -0.44
CA TRP A 99 3.33 0.56 -0.58
C TRP A 99 3.57 1.20 -1.95
N THR A 100 3.23 0.50 -3.03
CA THR A 100 3.37 1.02 -4.39
C THR A 100 2.48 2.24 -4.62
N PHE A 101 1.25 2.23 -4.11
CA PHE A 101 0.36 3.40 -4.15
C PHE A 101 0.98 4.62 -3.45
N GLY A 102 1.48 4.45 -2.22
CA GLY A 102 2.14 5.52 -1.48
C GLY A 102 3.44 5.97 -2.14
N PHE A 103 4.18 5.05 -2.75
CA PHE A 103 5.43 5.33 -3.45
C PHE A 103 5.19 6.18 -4.72
N ILE A 104 4.22 5.82 -5.54
CA ILE A 104 3.83 6.60 -6.73
C ILE A 104 3.39 8.02 -6.32
N HIS A 105 2.60 8.15 -5.24
CA HIS A 105 2.21 9.44 -4.70
C HIS A 105 3.42 10.27 -4.22
N ALA A 106 4.38 9.64 -3.55
CA ALA A 106 5.59 10.31 -3.09
C ALA A 106 6.43 10.84 -4.26
N ILE A 107 6.61 10.05 -5.33
CA ILE A 107 7.28 10.48 -6.57
C ILE A 107 6.56 11.68 -7.17
N GLY A 108 5.23 11.61 -7.30
CA GLY A 108 4.43 12.70 -7.85
C GLY A 108 4.58 14.00 -7.06
N PHE A 109 4.51 13.92 -5.73
CA PHE A 109 4.71 15.07 -4.85
C PHE A 109 6.12 15.65 -4.97
N MET A 110 7.15 14.81 -5.05
CA MET A 110 8.54 15.22 -5.24
C MET A 110 8.74 15.95 -6.57
N VAL A 111 8.21 15.40 -7.67
CA VAL A 111 8.31 16.02 -9.01
C VAL A 111 7.65 17.39 -9.05
N ILE A 112 6.45 17.52 -8.47
CA ILE A 112 5.74 18.82 -8.36
C ILE A 112 6.57 19.82 -7.55
N SER A 113 7.17 19.36 -6.44
CA SER A 113 8.00 20.19 -5.57
C SER A 113 9.27 20.67 -6.28
N PHE A 114 9.95 19.79 -7.02
CA PHE A 114 11.11 20.15 -7.84
C PHE A 114 10.77 21.15 -8.95
N CYS A 115 9.64 20.97 -9.64
CA CYS A 115 9.20 21.93 -10.65
C CYS A 115 8.99 23.32 -10.02
N GLY A 116 8.37 23.39 -8.83
CA GLY A 116 8.21 24.64 -8.09
C GLY A 116 9.54 25.30 -7.73
N VAL A 117 10.52 24.51 -7.27
CA VAL A 117 11.88 25.00 -6.99
C VAL A 117 12.56 25.50 -8.28
N PHE A 118 12.56 24.72 -9.35
CA PHE A 118 13.18 25.14 -10.61
C PHE A 118 12.57 26.43 -11.15
N TRP A 119 11.25 26.59 -11.08
CA TRP A 119 10.58 27.82 -11.49
C TRP A 119 10.93 29.02 -10.62
N TYR A 120 10.97 28.84 -9.29
CA TYR A 120 11.31 29.93 -8.37
C TYR A 120 12.74 30.46 -8.57
N TRP A 121 13.69 29.57 -8.92
CA TRP A 121 15.09 29.95 -9.16
C TRP A 121 15.42 30.24 -10.64
N SER A 122 14.48 30.07 -11.57
CA SER A 122 14.67 30.45 -12.98
C SER A 122 14.71 31.97 -13.14
N ARG A 123 15.72 32.48 -13.85
CA ARG A 123 15.83 33.91 -14.15
C ARG A 123 14.81 34.32 -15.22
N PRO A 124 14.25 35.55 -15.17
CA PRO A 124 13.42 36.06 -16.25
C PRO A 124 14.21 36.06 -17.58
N GLY A 125 13.71 35.34 -18.59
CA GLY A 125 14.33 35.22 -19.93
C GLY A 125 15.09 33.92 -20.22
N ASP A 126 15.10 32.95 -19.29
CA ASP A 126 15.60 31.59 -19.55
C ASP A 126 14.45 30.76 -20.17
N ASP A 127 14.37 30.73 -21.50
CA ASP A 127 13.36 29.97 -22.29
C ASP A 127 13.61 28.45 -22.22
N LYS A 128 13.61 27.89 -21.00
CA LYS A 128 13.65 26.43 -20.82
C LYS A 128 12.27 25.85 -21.08
N ASP A 129 12.21 24.85 -21.96
CA ASP A 129 10.98 24.14 -22.28
C ASP A 129 10.35 23.53 -21.00
N PRO A 130 9.11 23.88 -20.64
CA PRO A 130 8.44 23.35 -19.45
C PRO A 130 8.26 21.82 -19.48
N GLN A 131 8.38 21.16 -20.64
CA GLN A 131 8.41 19.70 -20.72
C GLN A 131 9.74 19.10 -20.27
N GLN A 132 10.86 19.76 -20.59
CA GLN A 132 12.19 19.31 -20.18
C GLN A 132 12.36 19.41 -18.65
N GLY A 133 11.81 20.46 -18.03
CA GLY A 133 11.86 20.63 -16.57
C GLY A 133 11.21 19.49 -15.78
N VAL A 134 10.10 18.93 -16.26
CA VAL A 134 9.44 17.78 -15.61
C VAL A 134 10.24 16.49 -15.80
N LEU A 135 10.76 16.25 -17.02
CA LEU A 135 11.57 15.07 -17.29
C LEU A 135 12.89 15.09 -16.51
N ASP A 136 13.51 16.27 -16.38
CA ASP A 136 14.72 16.47 -15.58
C ASP A 136 14.43 16.27 -14.09
N ALA A 137 13.33 16.81 -13.57
CA ALA A 137 12.89 16.58 -12.19
C ALA A 137 12.62 15.10 -11.92
N LEU A 138 12.01 14.39 -12.87
CA LEU A 138 11.70 12.97 -12.75
C LEU A 138 12.97 12.12 -12.83
N SER A 139 13.92 12.46 -13.70
CA SER A 139 15.24 11.83 -13.80
C SER A 139 16.06 12.03 -12.52
N LEU A 140 16.06 13.24 -11.96
CA LEU A 140 16.74 13.57 -10.71
C LEU A 140 16.13 12.81 -9.53
N THR A 141 14.79 12.79 -9.45
CA THR A 141 14.05 12.03 -8.44
C THR A 141 14.37 10.54 -8.53
N ALA A 142 14.39 9.97 -9.75
CA ALA A 142 14.67 8.56 -9.98
C ALA A 142 16.10 8.16 -9.63
N ARG A 143 17.09 9.05 -9.82
CA ARG A 143 18.50 8.75 -9.57
C ARG A 143 18.92 8.96 -8.11
N ASN A 144 18.46 10.04 -7.48
CA ASN A 144 19.04 10.50 -6.21
C ASN A 144 18.10 10.37 -5.00
N HIS A 145 16.78 10.37 -5.20
CA HIS A 145 15.81 10.44 -4.10
C HIS A 145 14.88 9.22 -4.00
N LEU A 146 14.97 8.29 -4.97
CA LEU A 146 14.08 7.14 -5.06
C LEU A 146 14.13 6.24 -3.82
N GLY A 147 15.33 6.06 -3.23
CA GLY A 147 15.50 5.29 -2.00
C GLY A 147 14.79 5.91 -0.79
N SER A 148 14.95 7.23 -0.59
CA SER A 148 14.28 7.96 0.49
C SER A 148 12.75 7.95 0.33
N LEU A 149 12.27 8.09 -0.91
CA LEU A 149 10.84 8.00 -1.23
C LEU A 149 10.29 6.59 -0.96
N ALA A 150 11.05 5.55 -1.34
CA ALA A 150 10.66 4.16 -1.12
C ALA A 150 10.60 3.79 0.37
N LEU A 151 11.58 4.25 1.16
CA LEU A 151 11.61 4.02 2.60
C LEU A 151 10.50 4.80 3.32
N GLY A 152 10.28 6.06 2.95
CA GLY A 152 9.21 6.87 3.52
C GLY A 152 7.82 6.30 3.22
N SER A 153 7.58 5.87 1.98
CA SER A 153 6.31 5.23 1.60
C SER A 153 6.14 3.85 2.25
N MET A 154 7.22 3.10 2.47
CA MET A 154 7.18 1.80 3.14
C MET A 154 6.70 1.94 4.58
N ILE A 155 7.22 2.91 5.34
CA ILE A 155 6.79 3.14 6.73
C ILE A 155 5.29 3.50 6.78
N ILE A 156 4.83 4.39 5.90
CA ILE A 156 3.41 4.73 5.79
C ILE A 156 2.58 3.49 5.46
N ALA A 157 3.01 2.67 4.51
CA ALA A 157 2.30 1.47 4.09
C ALA A 157 2.22 0.41 5.19
N ILE A 158 3.25 0.25 6.03
CA ILE A 158 3.21 -0.62 7.22
C ILE A 158 2.08 -0.17 8.15
N ILE A 159 2.02 1.13 8.48
CA ILE A 159 1.00 1.69 9.37
C ILE A 159 -0.40 1.50 8.78
N GLN A 160 -0.58 1.79 7.49
CA GLN A 160 -1.85 1.59 6.79
C GLN A 160 -2.27 0.11 6.76
N THR A 161 -1.33 -0.80 6.54
CA THR A 161 -1.60 -2.25 6.55
C THR A 161 -2.06 -2.70 7.93
N ILE A 162 -1.42 -2.22 9.01
CA ILE A 162 -1.87 -2.49 10.39
C ILE A 162 -3.31 -2.02 10.61
N ARG A 163 -3.67 -0.82 10.12
CA ARG A 163 -5.03 -0.28 10.21
C ARG A 163 -6.05 -1.14 9.45
N VAL A 164 -5.70 -1.61 8.25
CA VAL A 164 -6.55 -2.51 7.46
C VAL A 164 -6.76 -3.84 8.18
N VAL A 165 -5.71 -4.38 8.80
CA VAL A 165 -5.79 -5.62 9.58
C VAL A 165 -6.70 -5.43 10.80
N ILE A 166 -6.55 -4.35 11.57
CA ILE A 166 -7.44 -4.03 12.70
C ILE A 166 -8.89 -3.91 12.25
N LEU A 167 -9.15 -3.24 11.12
CA LEU A 167 -10.50 -3.13 10.55
C LEU A 167 -11.05 -4.49 10.10
N ALA A 168 -10.19 -5.39 9.59
CA ALA A 168 -10.60 -6.76 9.29
C ALA A 168 -10.97 -7.51 10.57
N PHE A 169 -10.14 -7.45 11.61
CA PHE A 169 -10.44 -8.04 12.92
C PHE A 169 -11.73 -7.48 13.53
N GLU A 170 -11.95 -6.17 13.45
CA GLU A 170 -13.18 -5.55 13.94
C GLU A 170 -14.42 -6.07 13.22
N ARG A 171 -14.33 -6.32 11.91
CA ARG A 171 -15.43 -6.92 11.14
C ARG A 171 -15.69 -8.37 11.53
N HIS A 172 -14.65 -9.17 11.75
CA HIS A 172 -14.80 -10.58 12.13
C HIS A 172 -15.21 -10.76 13.60
N ALA A 173 -14.76 -9.91 14.51
CA ALA A 173 -14.99 -10.01 15.95
C ALA A 173 -16.11 -9.08 16.45
N ARG A 174 -16.92 -8.51 15.54
CA ARG A 174 -17.97 -7.53 15.88
C ARG A 174 -18.89 -8.00 17.00
N GLU A 175 -19.32 -9.27 16.95
CA GLU A 175 -20.20 -9.86 17.96
C GLU A 175 -19.57 -9.93 19.36
N TYR A 176 -18.25 -10.10 19.44
CA TYR A 176 -17.51 -10.14 20.70
C TYR A 176 -17.21 -8.72 21.22
N ILE A 177 -16.88 -7.81 20.30
CA ILE A 177 -16.67 -6.39 20.58
C ILE A 177 -17.95 -5.78 21.14
N GLU A 178 -19.11 -6.08 20.56
CA GLU A 178 -20.39 -5.53 21.02
C GLU A 178 -20.75 -5.93 22.45
N LYS A 179 -20.32 -7.12 22.89
CA LYS A 179 -20.56 -7.66 24.24
C LYS A 179 -19.69 -7.05 25.33
N SER A 180 -18.57 -6.40 24.99
CA SER A 180 -17.62 -5.85 25.97
C SER A 180 -17.27 -4.40 25.66
N ASP A 181 -17.69 -3.48 26.54
CA ASP A 181 -17.37 -2.06 26.40
C ASP A 181 -15.86 -1.77 26.54
N ALA A 182 -15.13 -2.62 27.27
CA ALA A 182 -13.67 -2.55 27.36
C ALA A 182 -13.00 -2.81 26.00
N LEU A 183 -13.49 -3.81 25.25
CA LEU A 183 -12.93 -4.14 23.94
C LEU A 183 -13.27 -3.07 22.89
N LYS A 184 -14.48 -2.48 22.93
CA LYS A 184 -14.83 -1.30 22.13
C LYS A 184 -13.88 -0.14 22.37
N CYS A 185 -13.64 0.18 23.65
CA CYS A 185 -12.74 1.26 24.05
C CYS A 185 -11.32 1.01 23.53
N LEU A 186 -10.79 -0.20 23.68
CA LEU A 186 -9.45 -0.58 23.21
C LEU A 186 -9.29 -0.42 21.69
N VAL A 187 -10.23 -0.97 20.90
CA VAL A 187 -10.18 -0.88 19.43
C VAL A 187 -10.29 0.58 18.98
N CYS A 188 -11.16 1.37 19.62
CA CYS A 188 -11.28 2.80 19.36
C CYS A 188 -9.97 3.55 19.62
N CYS A 189 -9.35 3.33 20.79
CA CYS A 189 -8.07 3.92 21.16
C CYS A 189 -6.95 3.55 20.17
N LEU A 190 -6.84 2.27 19.79
CA LEU A 190 -5.83 1.81 18.83
C LEU A 190 -6.03 2.45 17.45
N ASN A 191 -7.27 2.46 16.93
CA ASN A 191 -7.59 3.10 15.67
C ASN A 191 -7.27 4.60 15.69
N CYS A 192 -7.56 5.27 16.80
CA CYS A 192 -7.27 6.68 17.02
C CYS A 192 -5.76 6.96 17.04
N CYS A 193 -5.00 6.24 17.86
CA CYS A 193 -3.54 6.36 17.94
C CYS A 193 -2.86 6.11 16.58
N LEU A 194 -3.26 5.05 15.86
CA LEU A 194 -2.72 4.75 14.53
C LEU A 194 -3.13 5.79 13.48
N ALA A 195 -4.33 6.38 13.59
CA ALA A 195 -4.75 7.47 12.72
C ALA A 195 -3.86 8.71 12.90
N TYR A 196 -3.56 9.08 14.15
CA TYR A 196 -2.65 10.18 14.43
C TYR A 196 -1.22 9.87 14.00
N PHE A 197 -0.74 8.65 14.24
CA PHE A 197 0.59 8.23 13.86
C PHE A 197 0.79 8.23 12.32
N ASP A 198 -0.18 7.70 11.58
CA ASP A 198 -0.19 7.76 10.11
C ASP A 198 -0.10 9.22 9.60
N ARG A 199 -0.92 10.12 10.15
CA ARG A 199 -0.88 11.55 9.79
C ARG A 199 0.45 12.21 10.16
N PHE A 200 1.01 11.88 11.32
CA PHE A 200 2.28 12.41 11.79
C PHE A 200 3.44 12.00 10.88
N VAL A 201 3.51 10.71 10.51
CA VAL A 201 4.54 10.21 9.59
C VAL A 201 4.38 10.82 8.20
N GLN A 202 3.15 10.91 7.69
CA GLN A 202 2.88 11.60 6.41
C GLN A 202 3.32 13.06 6.44
N PHE A 203 3.12 13.75 7.56
CA PHE A 203 3.58 15.13 7.73
C PHE A 203 5.11 15.21 7.68
N ILE A 204 5.82 14.38 8.44
CA ILE A 204 7.30 14.37 8.42
C ILE A 204 7.81 14.08 7.01
N ASN A 205 7.29 13.04 6.35
CA ASN A 205 7.74 12.67 5.00
C ASN A 205 7.53 13.81 4.00
N LYS A 206 6.37 14.49 4.02
CA LYS A 206 6.13 15.64 3.12
C LYS A 206 7.12 16.77 3.36
N ASN A 207 7.39 17.13 4.61
CA ASN A 207 8.36 18.18 4.94
C ASN A 207 9.78 17.78 4.53
N ALA A 208 10.16 16.53 4.77
CA ALA A 208 11.43 15.96 4.33
C ALA A 208 11.62 16.09 2.81
N TYR A 209 10.61 15.71 2.02
CA TYR A 209 10.68 15.80 0.56
C TYR A 209 10.85 17.23 0.06
N VAL A 210 10.18 18.20 0.69
CA VAL A 210 10.36 19.63 0.36
C VAL A 210 11.79 20.09 0.65
N VAL A 211 12.34 19.72 1.81
CA VAL A 211 13.73 20.05 2.16
C VAL A 211 14.70 19.45 1.15
N GLN A 212 14.53 18.18 0.78
CA GLN A 212 15.36 17.51 -0.24
C GLN A 212 15.30 18.21 -1.60
N CYS A 213 14.15 18.74 -2.01
CA CYS A 213 14.03 19.50 -3.26
C CYS A 213 14.84 20.81 -3.22
N ILE A 214 14.95 21.44 -2.05
CA ILE A 214 15.65 22.72 -1.88
C ILE A 214 17.16 22.50 -1.72
N THR A 215 17.58 21.53 -0.92
CA THR A 215 19.01 21.26 -0.65
C THR A 215 19.66 20.42 -1.74
N GLY A 216 18.89 19.62 -2.47
CA GLY A 216 19.40 18.63 -3.42
C GLY A 216 20.06 17.42 -2.77
N GLU A 217 20.02 17.32 -1.44
CA GLU A 217 20.62 16.21 -0.68
C GLU A 217 19.61 15.05 -0.52
N GLY A 218 20.10 13.81 -0.68
CA GLY A 218 19.37 12.61 -0.32
C GLY A 218 19.22 12.47 1.20
N PHE A 219 18.33 11.57 1.63
CA PHE A 219 18.26 11.15 3.04
C PHE A 219 19.37 10.16 3.37
#